data_AF-C3YWA5-F1
#
_entry.id   AF-C3YWA5-F1
#
_cell.length_a   1.000
_cell.length_b   1.000
_cell.length_c   1.000
_cell.angle_alpha   90.00
_cell.angle_beta   90.00
_cell.angle_gamma   90.00
#
_symmetry.space_group_name_H-M   'P 1'
#
loop_
_entity.id
_entity.type
_entity.pdbx_description
1 polymer ?
#
loop_
_entity_poly.entity_id
_entity_poly.type
_entity_poly.pdbx_seq_one_letter_code
_entity_poly.pdbx_strand_id
1 'polypeptide(L)'
;MSSLVKMSIQGIRSFGPDDKDKQVIKFFNPLTIIQGHNGAGKTTIIECLKYMTTGDFPPGCARGGSFVHDPKIAHETEVKGQIRLQFRDVNGQLVSVQKSMMATQKVKKVDFKTMEGVITRDKHGQRVSLSSRCAEIEREMISLLGVSKAVLTNVIFCHQEDSNWPLSEGKTLKTKFDEIFSATRWG
;
A
#
# COMPACT_ATOMS: atom_id res chain seq x y z
N MET A 1 2.60 18.39 9.52
CA MET A 1 1.68 17.75 8.56
C MET A 1 2.49 16.74 7.75
N SER A 2 2.06 15.48 7.70
CA SER A 2 2.73 14.46 6.89
C SER A 2 2.46 14.67 5.39
N SER A 3 3.35 14.20 4.52
CA SER A 3 3.16 14.31 3.06
C SER A 3 3.88 13.20 2.30
N LEU A 4 3.27 12.71 1.22
CA LEU A 4 3.91 11.75 0.33
C LEU A 4 5.00 12.46 -0.50
N VAL A 5 6.12 11.78 -0.74
CA VAL A 5 7.24 12.31 -1.54
C VAL A 5 7.38 11.55 -2.84
N LYS A 6 7.59 10.23 -2.76
CA LYS A 6 7.67 9.35 -3.93
C LYS A 6 7.36 7.92 -3.57
N MET A 7 6.93 7.13 -4.55
CA MET A 7 6.73 5.70 -4.42
C MET A 7 7.39 4.99 -5.60
N SER A 8 8.05 3.85 -5.36
CA SER A 8 8.46 2.94 -6.42
C SER A 8 7.68 1.64 -6.35
N ILE A 9 7.26 1.12 -7.50
CA ILE A 9 6.50 -0.13 -7.66
C ILE A 9 7.25 -1.04 -8.65
N GLN A 10 7.35 -2.33 -8.31
CA GLN A 10 7.96 -3.37 -9.14
C GLN A 10 7.26 -4.71 -8.84
N GLY A 11 6.97 -5.51 -9.87
CA GLY A 11 6.38 -6.84 -9.72
C GLY A 11 4.99 -6.84 -9.07
N ILE A 12 4.18 -5.79 -9.29
CA ILE A 12 2.82 -5.65 -8.76
C ILE A 12 1.85 -5.50 -9.94
N ARG A 13 0.88 -6.41 -10.08
CA ARG A 13 -0.08 -6.47 -11.18
C ARG A 13 0.59 -6.19 -12.55
N SER A 14 0.24 -5.10 -13.24
CA SER A 14 0.80 -4.77 -14.56
C SER A 14 2.22 -4.17 -14.51
N PHE A 15 2.74 -3.82 -13.33
CA PHE A 15 4.14 -3.42 -13.17
C PHE A 15 5.01 -4.68 -13.24
N GLY A 16 5.86 -4.74 -14.26
CA GLY A 16 6.72 -5.89 -14.54
C GLY A 16 7.70 -6.20 -13.39
N PRO A 17 8.20 -7.45 -13.32
CA PRO A 17 9.03 -7.91 -12.22
C PRO A 17 10.51 -7.51 -12.37
N ASP A 18 10.97 -7.19 -13.57
CA ASP A 18 12.38 -6.89 -13.83
C ASP A 18 12.77 -5.50 -13.30
N ASP A 19 14.06 -5.28 -13.05
CA ASP A 19 14.57 -3.97 -12.59
C ASP A 19 14.32 -2.84 -13.59
N LYS A 20 14.32 -3.14 -14.89
CA LYS A 20 13.97 -2.20 -15.96
C LYS A 20 12.50 -1.75 -15.91
N ASP A 21 11.62 -2.57 -15.33
CA ASP A 21 10.18 -2.31 -15.29
C ASP A 21 9.78 -1.47 -14.08
N LYS A 22 10.70 -1.29 -13.11
CA LYS A 22 10.47 -0.51 -11.90
C LYS A 22 10.07 0.92 -12.22
N GLN A 23 8.87 1.30 -11.79
CA GLN A 23 8.35 2.65 -11.97
C GLN A 23 8.48 3.46 -10.69
N VAL A 24 8.75 4.76 -10.83
CA VAL A 24 8.84 5.71 -9.71
C VAL A 24 7.84 6.85 -9.94
N ILE A 25 6.89 6.97 -9.03
CA ILE A 25 5.92 8.06 -8.98
C ILE A 25 6.40 9.10 -7.97
N LYS A 26 6.49 10.37 -8.39
CA LYS A 26 6.73 11.51 -7.49
C LYS A 26 5.38 12.17 -7.17
N PHE A 27 5.15 12.49 -5.90
CA PHE A 27 3.95 13.19 -5.46
C PHE A 27 4.27 14.68 -5.31
N PHE A 28 3.37 15.51 -5.83
CA PHE A 28 3.47 16.95 -5.85
C PHE A 28 2.39 17.57 -4.95
N ASN A 29 2.74 18.70 -4.34
CA ASN A 29 1.84 19.52 -3.54
C ASN A 29 1.49 20.79 -4.33
N PRO A 30 0.22 21.23 -4.34
CA PRO A 30 -0.92 20.63 -3.64
C PRO A 30 -1.62 19.51 -4.43
N LEU A 31 -1.26 19.28 -5.71
CA LEU A 31 -1.99 18.38 -6.61
C LEU A 31 -1.03 17.47 -7.38
N THR A 32 -1.36 16.19 -7.44
CA THR A 32 -0.73 15.19 -8.32
C THR A 32 -1.78 14.66 -9.29
N ILE A 33 -1.52 14.75 -10.60
CA ILE A 33 -2.42 14.22 -11.64
C ILE A 33 -1.86 12.88 -12.14
N ILE A 34 -2.68 11.83 -12.11
CA ILE A 34 -2.36 10.51 -12.66
C ILE A 34 -3.32 10.23 -13.81
N GLN A 35 -2.81 10.28 -15.04
CA GLN A 35 -3.58 10.05 -16.27
C GLN A 35 -2.97 8.90 -17.08
N GLY A 36 -3.81 8.19 -17.82
CA GLY A 36 -3.41 7.09 -18.68
C GLY A 36 -4.62 6.31 -19.19
N HIS A 37 -4.41 5.42 -20.17
CA HIS A 37 -5.46 4.57 -20.71
C HIS A 37 -6.03 3.58 -19.67
N ASN A 38 -7.15 2.95 -19.99
CA ASN A 38 -7.69 1.86 -19.18
C ASN A 38 -6.71 0.68 -19.14
N GLY A 39 -6.52 0.08 -17.98
CA GLY A 39 -5.51 -0.97 -17.78
C GLY A 39 -4.07 -0.46 -17.57
N ALA A 40 -3.81 0.86 -17.63
CA ALA A 40 -2.45 1.42 -17.41
C ALA A 40 -1.90 1.29 -15.98
N GLY A 41 -2.64 0.68 -15.05
CA GLY A 41 -2.21 0.53 -13.65
C GLY A 41 -2.52 1.74 -12.74
N LYS A 42 -3.37 2.68 -13.16
CA LYS A 42 -3.76 3.85 -12.35
C LYS A 42 -4.32 3.45 -10.98
N THR A 43 -5.29 2.55 -10.97
CA THR A 43 -5.89 2.01 -9.74
C THR A 43 -4.86 1.28 -8.89
N THR A 44 -3.92 0.57 -9.53
CA THR A 44 -2.83 -0.13 -8.86
C THR A 44 -1.90 0.79 -8.07
N ILE A 45 -1.68 2.02 -8.53
CA ILE A 45 -0.91 3.02 -7.76
C ILE A 45 -1.62 3.34 -6.43
N ILE A 46 -2.94 3.51 -6.46
CA ILE A 46 -3.74 3.80 -5.26
C ILE A 46 -3.81 2.57 -4.34
N GLU A 47 -3.96 1.39 -4.90
CA GLU A 47 -3.89 0.12 -4.18
C GLU A 47 -2.53 -0.07 -3.46
N CYS A 48 -1.42 0.26 -4.12
CA CYS A 48 -0.10 0.25 -3.51
C CYS A 48 0.00 1.23 -2.32
N LEU A 49 -0.56 2.43 -2.45
CA LEU A 49 -0.60 3.42 -1.35
C LEU A 49 -1.42 2.89 -0.17
N LYS A 50 -2.60 2.32 -0.43
CA LYS A 50 -3.42 1.66 0.59
C LYS A 50 -2.65 0.54 1.29
N TYR A 51 -2.08 -0.39 0.52
CA TYR A 51 -1.33 -1.51 1.07
C TYR A 51 -0.11 -1.06 1.90
N MET A 52 0.63 -0.07 1.41
CA MET A 52 1.80 0.47 2.14
C MET A 52 1.41 1.07 3.48
N THR A 53 0.26 1.77 3.54
CA THR A 53 -0.17 2.51 4.72
C THR A 53 -1.00 1.69 5.70
N THR A 54 -1.78 0.71 5.24
CA THR A 54 -2.74 -0.04 6.08
C THR A 54 -2.48 -1.54 6.16
N GLY A 55 -1.69 -2.09 5.23
CA GLY A 55 -1.47 -3.53 5.07
C GLY A 55 -2.59 -4.25 4.33
N ASP A 56 -3.69 -3.57 4.01
CA ASP A 56 -4.84 -4.19 3.37
C ASP A 56 -4.58 -4.42 1.88
N PHE A 57 -4.91 -5.63 1.41
CA PHE A 57 -4.89 -5.94 -0.02
C PHE A 57 -6.11 -5.35 -0.72
N PRO A 58 -6.02 -5.15 -2.05
CA PRO A 58 -7.19 -4.79 -2.85
C PRO A 58 -8.31 -5.84 -2.78
N PRO A 59 -9.58 -5.46 -3.01
CA PRO A 59 -10.66 -6.41 -3.13
C PRO A 59 -10.41 -7.39 -4.29
N GLY A 60 -10.97 -8.61 -4.17
CA GLY A 60 -10.79 -9.67 -5.16
C GLY A 60 -9.39 -10.32 -5.17
N CYS A 61 -8.44 -9.84 -4.36
CA CYS A 61 -7.14 -10.50 -4.20
C CYS A 61 -7.25 -11.68 -3.23
N ALA A 62 -7.39 -12.91 -3.75
CA ALA A 62 -7.42 -14.15 -2.96
C ALA A 62 -6.14 -14.30 -2.12
N ARG A 63 -6.17 -13.82 -0.87
CA ARG A 63 -5.01 -13.80 0.05
C ARG A 63 -3.76 -13.14 -0.56
N GLY A 64 -3.92 -12.09 -1.38
CA GLY A 64 -2.81 -11.31 -1.96
C GLY A 64 -2.16 -11.89 -3.21
N GLY A 65 -2.51 -13.12 -3.63
CA GLY A 65 -1.84 -13.80 -4.75
C GLY A 65 -1.93 -13.08 -6.10
N SER A 66 -3.06 -12.43 -6.40
CA SER A 66 -3.25 -11.67 -7.64
C SER A 66 -2.76 -10.21 -7.58
N PHE A 67 -2.15 -9.81 -6.45
CA PHE A 67 -1.57 -8.49 -6.31
C PHE A 67 -0.13 -8.43 -6.85
N VAL A 68 0.64 -9.50 -6.63
CA VAL A 68 1.96 -9.68 -7.26
C VAL A 68 1.77 -10.02 -8.74
N HIS A 69 2.69 -9.55 -9.59
CA HIS A 69 2.68 -9.89 -11.01
C HIS A 69 2.69 -11.41 -11.20
N ASP A 70 1.84 -11.93 -12.10
CA ASP A 70 1.62 -13.37 -12.22
C ASP A 70 2.89 -14.07 -12.77
N PRO A 71 3.47 -15.05 -12.04
CA PRO A 71 4.65 -15.78 -12.51
C PRO A 71 4.44 -16.47 -13.87
N LYS A 72 3.21 -16.88 -14.20
CA LYS A 72 2.89 -17.47 -15.50
C LYS A 72 3.05 -16.49 -16.65
N ILE A 73 2.69 -15.22 -16.42
CA ILE A 73 2.82 -14.14 -17.41
C ILE A 73 4.29 -13.74 -17.55
N ALA A 74 5.02 -13.73 -16.43
CA ALA A 74 6.46 -13.49 -16.41
C ALA A 74 7.29 -14.65 -17.01
N HIS A 75 6.69 -15.82 -17.24
CA HIS A 75 7.39 -17.07 -17.58
C HIS A 75 8.45 -17.48 -16.54
N GLU A 76 8.17 -17.18 -15.27
CA GLU A 76 9.06 -17.42 -14.14
C GLU A 76 8.41 -18.38 -13.13
N THR A 77 9.23 -19.11 -12.37
CA THR A 77 8.71 -19.96 -11.27
C THR A 77 8.30 -19.11 -10.07
N GLU A 78 9.01 -17.99 -9.86
CA GLU A 78 8.81 -17.09 -8.73
C GLU A 78 8.91 -15.65 -9.18
N VAL A 79 7.99 -14.82 -8.72
CA VAL A 79 8.02 -13.37 -8.93
C VAL A 79 8.03 -12.66 -7.59
N LYS A 80 8.90 -11.66 -7.46
CA LYS A 80 8.98 -10.77 -6.30
C LYS A 80 8.31 -9.44 -6.61
N GLY A 81 7.33 -9.09 -5.79
CA GLY A 81 6.72 -7.76 -5.77
C GLY A 81 7.37 -6.90 -4.70
N GLN A 82 7.63 -5.64 -5.01
CA GLN A 82 8.22 -4.68 -4.08
C GLN A 82 7.58 -3.31 -4.24
N ILE A 83 7.16 -2.73 -3.12
CA ILE A 83 6.68 -1.34 -3.06
C ILE A 83 7.55 -0.61 -2.04
N ARG A 84 8.06 0.56 -2.43
CA ARG A 84 8.80 1.45 -1.54
C ARG A 84 8.14 2.81 -1.53
N LEU A 85 7.66 3.25 -0.37
CA LEU A 85 7.07 4.55 -0.17
C LEU A 85 8.02 5.44 0.63
N GLN A 86 8.25 6.64 0.14
CA GLN A 86 8.94 7.71 0.85
C GLN A 86 7.95 8.84 1.14
N PHE A 87 7.95 9.31 2.38
CA PHE A 87 7.06 10.36 2.87
C PHE A 87 7.74 11.17 3.97
N ARG A 88 7.22 12.37 4.25
CA ARG A 88 7.55 13.13 5.46
C ARG A 88 6.54 12.79 6.54
N ASP A 89 7.02 12.45 7.73
CA ASP A 89 6.18 12.16 8.88
C ASP A 89 5.53 13.43 9.46
N VAL A 90 4.75 13.28 10.53
CA VAL A 90 4.13 14.41 11.25
C VAL A 90 5.14 15.44 11.77
N ASN A 91 6.38 15.03 12.03
CA ASN A 91 7.49 15.87 12.49
C ASN A 91 8.32 16.46 11.35
N GLY A 92 7.96 16.19 10.08
CA GLY A 92 8.68 16.65 8.90
C GLY A 92 9.91 15.80 8.51
N GLN A 93 10.20 14.73 9.25
CA GLN A 93 11.32 13.83 9.01
C GLN A 93 11.04 12.94 7.81
N LEU A 94 12.08 12.70 7.00
CA LEU A 94 11.98 11.86 5.82
C LEU A 94 12.08 10.39 6.21
N VAL A 95 11.01 9.63 5.93
CA VAL A 95 10.92 8.20 6.18
C VAL A 95 10.79 7.46 4.85
N SER A 96 11.44 6.31 4.72
CA SER A 96 11.24 5.36 3.63
C SER A 96 10.81 4.02 4.20
N VAL A 97 9.70 3.48 3.69
CA VAL A 97 9.22 2.13 4.03
C VAL A 97 9.22 1.28 2.78
N GLN A 98 9.69 0.05 2.88
CA GLN A 98 9.62 -0.97 1.84
C GLN A 98 8.82 -2.16 2.34
N LYS A 99 7.88 -2.64 1.53
CA LYS A 99 7.22 -3.94 1.72
C LYS A 99 7.50 -4.81 0.51
N SER A 100 7.85 -6.06 0.76
CA SER A 100 8.16 -7.05 -0.28
C SER A 100 7.27 -8.27 -0.12
N MET A 101 6.92 -8.88 -1.25
CA MET A 101 6.06 -10.04 -1.33
C MET A 101 6.47 -10.93 -2.51
N MET A 102 5.99 -12.15 -2.51
CA MET A 102 6.44 -13.20 -3.40
C MET A 102 5.26 -14.05 -3.84
N ALA A 103 5.17 -14.29 -5.14
CA ALA A 103 4.27 -15.24 -5.75
C ALA A 103 5.08 -16.37 -6.37
N THR A 104 4.77 -17.61 -5.99
CA THR A 104 5.45 -18.80 -6.50
C THR A 104 4.44 -19.68 -7.23
N GLN A 105 4.70 -19.98 -8.50
CA GLN A 105 3.88 -20.89 -9.26
C GLN A 105 4.09 -22.33 -8.77
N LYS A 106 2.99 -22.97 -8.37
CA LYS A 106 2.92 -24.43 -8.15
C LYS A 106 2.02 -25.06 -9.20
N VAL A 107 2.04 -26.39 -9.28
CA VAL A 107 1.32 -27.19 -10.29
C VAL A 107 -0.16 -26.81 -10.45
N LYS A 108 -0.87 -26.53 -9.35
CA LYS A 108 -2.33 -26.25 -9.37
C LYS A 108 -2.72 -24.87 -8.83
N LYS A 109 -1.78 -24.10 -8.28
CA LYS A 109 -2.06 -22.81 -7.62
C LYS A 109 -0.84 -21.93 -7.62
N VAL A 110 -1.05 -20.64 -7.39
CA VAL A 110 0.02 -19.69 -7.05
C VAL A 110 0.02 -19.53 -5.54
N ASP A 111 1.16 -19.82 -4.90
CA ASP A 111 1.34 -19.56 -3.47
C ASP A 111 1.85 -18.14 -3.27
N PHE A 112 1.36 -17.49 -2.21
CA PHE A 112 1.67 -16.10 -1.90
C PHE A 112 2.31 -16.00 -0.51
N LYS A 113 3.34 -15.16 -0.40
CA LYS A 113 4.04 -14.88 0.85
C LYS A 113 4.40 -13.40 0.97
N THR A 114 4.13 -12.81 2.13
CA THR A 114 4.70 -11.52 2.53
C THR A 114 6.07 -11.72 3.17
N MET A 115 7.00 -10.81 2.88
CA MET A 115 8.30 -10.75 3.55
C MET A 115 8.30 -9.67 4.62
N GLU A 116 9.35 -9.62 5.43
CA GLU A 116 9.52 -8.54 6.41
C GLU A 116 9.60 -7.18 5.69
N GLY A 117 9.01 -6.17 6.33
CA GLY A 117 9.10 -4.81 5.85
C GLY A 117 10.38 -4.15 6.37
N VAL A 118 10.90 -3.18 5.63
CA VAL A 118 12.06 -2.39 6.04
C VAL A 118 11.63 -0.94 6.20
N ILE A 119 11.86 -0.36 7.38
CA ILE A 119 11.71 1.07 7.61
C ILE A 119 13.08 1.72 7.76
N THR A 120 13.29 2.80 7.01
CA THR A 120 14.51 3.60 7.03
C THR A 120 14.16 5.03 7.42
N ARG A 121 14.82 5.55 8.46
CA ARG A 121 14.64 6.91 8.98
C ARG A 121 15.97 7.51 9.39
N ASP A 122 16.03 8.84 9.48
CA ASP A 122 17.15 9.51 10.14
C ASP A 122 17.00 9.41 11.66
N LYS A 123 18.08 9.04 12.34
CA LYS A 123 18.17 9.04 13.79
C LYS A 123 19.50 9.68 14.17
N HIS A 124 19.43 10.88 14.76
CA HIS A 124 20.62 11.66 15.16
C HIS A 124 21.60 11.96 14.00
N GLY A 125 21.08 12.26 12.79
CA GLY A 125 21.89 12.56 11.62
C GLY A 125 22.47 11.32 10.92
N GLN A 126 22.11 10.11 11.38
CA GLN A 126 22.47 8.87 10.73
C GLN A 126 21.23 8.15 10.19
N ARG A 127 21.34 7.65 8.97
CA ARG A 127 20.30 6.88 8.32
C ARG A 127 20.29 5.45 8.87
N VAL A 128 19.26 5.09 9.64
CA VAL A 128 19.09 3.76 10.23
C VAL A 128 18.01 3.01 9.46
N SER A 129 18.27 1.74 9.14
CA SER A 129 17.29 0.82 8.53
C SER A 129 16.98 -0.33 9.50
N LEU A 130 15.71 -0.61 9.70
CA LEU A 130 15.21 -1.67 10.58
C LEU A 130 14.28 -2.59 9.78
N SER A 131 14.55 -3.90 9.83
CA SER A 131 13.61 -4.92 9.36
C SER A 131 12.62 -5.22 10.48
N SER A 132 11.34 -5.33 10.15
CA SER A 132 10.27 -5.58 11.14
C SER A 132 9.11 -6.34 10.53
N ARG A 133 8.29 -6.95 11.40
CA ARG A 133 7.09 -7.68 10.96
C ARG A 133 6.10 -6.72 10.32
N CYS A 134 5.34 -7.18 9.33
CA CYS A 134 4.37 -6.32 8.61
C CYS A 134 3.41 -5.58 9.56
N ALA A 135 2.90 -6.26 10.59
CA ALA A 135 1.99 -5.66 11.58
C ALA A 135 2.65 -4.56 12.43
N GLU A 136 3.97 -4.62 12.66
CA GLU A 136 4.70 -3.55 13.35
C GLU A 136 4.87 -2.34 12.44
N ILE A 137 5.25 -2.57 11.18
CA ILE A 137 5.34 -1.51 10.16
C ILE A 137 4.00 -0.79 10.00
N GLU A 138 2.88 -1.50 9.97
CA GLU A 138 1.55 -0.91 9.87
C GLU A 138 1.23 0.03 11.05
N ARG A 139 1.56 -0.38 12.28
CA ARG A 139 1.40 0.49 13.46
C ARG A 139 2.29 1.73 13.37
N GLU A 140 3.54 1.57 12.94
CA GLU A 140 4.42 2.71 12.73
C GLU A 140 3.89 3.64 11.63
N MET A 141 3.38 3.11 10.52
CA MET A 141 2.80 3.91 9.43
C MET A 141 1.65 4.80 9.91
N ILE A 142 0.72 4.25 10.69
CA ILE A 142 -0.40 5.01 11.28
C ILE A 142 0.13 6.16 12.16
N SER A 143 1.12 5.86 13.02
CA SER A 143 1.71 6.86 13.91
C SER A 143 2.48 7.94 13.16
N LEU A 144 3.27 7.57 12.14
CA LEU A 144 4.12 8.50 11.40
C LEU A 144 3.32 9.39 10.45
N LEU A 145 2.22 8.87 9.87
CA LEU A 145 1.31 9.65 9.05
C LEU A 145 0.38 10.52 9.90
N GLY A 146 0.07 10.12 11.14
CA GLY A 146 -0.85 10.83 12.01
C GLY A 146 -2.31 10.70 11.59
N VAL A 147 -2.66 9.61 10.90
CA VAL A 147 -4.01 9.34 10.37
C VAL A 147 -4.42 7.92 10.74
N SER A 148 -5.65 7.73 11.20
CA SER A 148 -6.15 6.40 11.59
C SER A 148 -6.24 5.46 10.39
N LYS A 149 -6.14 4.14 10.64
CA LYS A 149 -6.32 3.12 9.59
C LYS A 149 -7.68 3.26 8.90
N ALA A 150 -8.75 3.54 9.64
CA ALA A 150 -10.09 3.71 9.08
C ALA A 150 -10.15 4.89 8.09
N VAL A 151 -9.52 6.02 8.40
CA VAL A 151 -9.47 7.18 7.49
C VAL A 151 -8.61 6.88 6.26
N LEU A 152 -7.46 6.22 6.44
CA LEU A 152 -6.62 5.78 5.32
C LEU A 152 -7.38 4.83 4.37
N THR A 153 -8.12 3.87 4.93
CA THR A 153 -8.84 2.83 4.17
C THR A 153 -10.14 3.32 3.53
N ASN A 154 -10.97 4.07 4.26
CA ASN A 154 -12.33 4.44 3.83
C ASN A 154 -12.42 5.83 3.20
N VAL A 155 -11.43 6.71 3.40
CA VAL A 155 -11.48 8.10 2.93
C VAL A 155 -10.33 8.42 1.98
N ILE A 156 -9.07 8.28 2.41
CA ILE A 156 -7.90 8.76 1.64
C ILE A 156 -7.56 7.83 0.48
N PHE A 157 -7.41 6.53 0.74
CA PHE A 157 -7.11 5.51 -0.27
C PHE A 157 -8.27 4.53 -0.42
N CYS A 158 -9.50 5.06 -0.42
CA CYS A 158 -10.69 4.27 -0.69
C CYS A 158 -10.56 3.58 -2.05
N HIS A 159 -10.89 2.28 -2.10
CA HIS A 159 -10.82 1.55 -3.36
C HIS A 159 -11.93 2.02 -4.30
N GLN A 160 -11.68 2.01 -5.61
CA GLN A 160 -12.65 2.48 -6.59
C GLN A 160 -13.98 1.71 -6.53
N GLU A 161 -13.93 0.40 -6.30
CA GLU A 161 -15.13 -0.44 -6.14
C GLU A 161 -15.91 -0.13 -4.85
N ASP A 162 -15.25 0.48 -3.85
CA ASP A 162 -15.84 0.83 -2.55
C ASP A 162 -16.22 2.32 -2.46
N SER A 163 -15.97 3.14 -3.49
CA SER A 163 -16.07 4.60 -3.38
C SER A 163 -17.48 5.11 -3.09
N ASN A 164 -18.50 4.33 -3.45
CA ASN A 164 -19.90 4.65 -3.22
C ASN A 164 -20.40 4.20 -1.84
N TRP A 165 -19.51 3.78 -0.93
CA TRP A 165 -19.91 3.37 0.41
C TRP A 165 -20.77 4.38 1.20
N PRO A 166 -20.66 5.71 1.00
CA PRO A 166 -21.56 6.66 1.67
C PRO A 166 -23.04 6.49 1.26
N LEU A 167 -23.30 5.85 0.13
CA LEU A 167 -24.63 5.55 -0.40
C LEU A 167 -25.07 4.10 -0.11
N SER A 168 -24.29 3.36 0.66
CA SER A 168 -24.62 1.98 1.03
C SER A 168 -25.77 1.92 2.04
N GLU A 169 -26.34 0.73 2.21
CA GLU A 169 -27.38 0.45 3.20
C GLU A 169 -26.96 0.80 4.63
N GLY A 170 -27.95 1.10 5.49
CA GLY A 170 -27.73 1.70 6.81
C GLY A 170 -26.74 0.95 7.71
N LYS A 171 -26.69 -0.39 7.63
CA LYS A 171 -25.74 -1.20 8.41
C LYS A 171 -24.29 -0.94 7.97
N THR A 172 -24.00 -1.08 6.68
CA THR A 172 -22.66 -0.89 6.10
C THR A 172 -22.18 0.54 6.29
N LEU A 173 -23.07 1.52 6.07
CA LEU A 173 -22.81 2.94 6.29
C LEU A 173 -22.43 3.21 7.76
N LYS A 174 -23.25 2.71 8.71
CA LYS A 174 -23.00 2.88 10.14
C LYS A 174 -21.66 2.29 10.56
N THR A 175 -21.34 1.07 10.11
CA THR A 175 -20.06 0.42 10.44
C THR A 175 -18.86 1.27 10.03
N LYS A 176 -18.84 1.81 8.80
CA LYS A 176 -17.74 2.68 8.36
C LYS A 176 -17.66 3.99 9.14
N PHE A 177 -18.80 4.58 9.49
CA PHE A 177 -18.81 5.77 10.35
C PHE A 177 -18.27 5.48 11.75
N ASP A 178 -18.71 4.39 12.38
CA ASP A 178 -18.24 3.97 13.69
C ASP A 178 -16.71 3.74 13.69
N GLU A 179 -16.18 3.12 12.64
CA GLU A 179 -14.74 2.91 12.44
C GLU A 179 -13.97 4.24 12.28
N ILE A 180 -14.49 5.16 11.45
CA ILE A 180 -13.85 6.46 11.19
C ILE A 180 -13.81 7.31 12.45
N PHE A 181 -14.94 7.38 13.17
CA PHE A 181 -15.06 8.22 14.36
C PHE A 181 -14.62 7.55 15.65
N SER A 182 -14.27 6.26 15.61
CA SER A 182 -13.82 5.49 16.78
C SER A 182 -14.75 5.66 17.99
N ALA A 183 -16.06 5.53 17.75
CA ALA A 183 -17.12 5.82 18.72
C ALA A 183 -17.10 4.94 20.00
N THR A 184 -16.17 3.98 20.10
CA THR A 184 -15.98 3.11 21.27
C THR A 184 -15.04 3.65 22.34
N ARG A 185 -14.46 4.86 22.19
CA ARG A 185 -13.58 5.45 23.22
C ARG A 185 -14.28 6.34 24.27
N TRP A 186 -15.58 6.59 24.13
CA TRP A 186 -16.33 7.52 25.01
C TRP A 186 -17.71 6.97 25.43
N GLY A 187 -17.80 5.65 25.66
CA GLY A 187 -18.99 4.98 26.20
C GLY A 187 -18.67 4.24 27.48
#